data_AF-A0A8I1RWY5-F1
#
_entry.id   AF-A0A8I1RWY5-F1
#
_cell.length_a   1.000
_cell.length_b   1.000
_cell.length_c   1.000
_cell.angle_alpha   90.00
_cell.angle_beta   90.00
_cell.angle_gamma   90.00
#
_symmetry.space_group_name_H-M   'P 1'
#
loop_
_entity.id
_entity.type
_entity.pdbx_description
1 polymer ?
#
loop_
_entity_poly.entity_id
_entity_poly.type
_entity_poly.pdbx_seq_one_letter_code
_entity_poly.pdbx_strand_id
1 'polypeptide(L)'
;MRRLVPILCAFAAVIALGGAGQPAPRRLHQAYSDEQKAELDRVSAALNAIHTLKSGFLQIGPDGQVDQGELYLEKPGKIRFAYRPPSPVLIVATGGTVYVKNARLNTIDHYDLSDTPLGLLLNDKVDLKTNPAVIGVDNRDGAIVVQARTSTNRNNSNIALVFDAPSLELRQWTVKDNQGGSTTVALQQPQRDAVLEQSLFAVPVKAPPVKMKQSRN
;
A
#
# COMPACT_ATOMS: atom_id res chain seq x y z
N MET A 1 8.59 -30.17 0.53
CA MET A 1 9.55 -29.29 -0.17
C MET A 1 9.20 -27.84 0.15
N ARG A 2 10.10 -27.11 0.80
CA ARG A 2 9.91 -25.74 1.32
C ARG A 2 9.76 -24.74 0.16
N ARG A 3 8.64 -24.01 0.09
CA ARG A 3 8.54 -22.80 -0.74
C ARG A 3 8.77 -21.59 0.16
N LEU A 4 9.93 -20.98 -0.02
CA LEU A 4 10.32 -19.71 0.53
C LEU A 4 9.39 -18.63 -0.04
N VAL A 5 8.89 -17.77 0.84
CA VAL A 5 8.30 -16.47 0.51
C VAL A 5 9.39 -15.67 -0.23
N PRO A 6 9.17 -15.18 -1.46
CA PRO A 6 10.13 -14.28 -2.07
C PRO A 6 10.01 -12.93 -1.37
N ILE A 7 10.97 -12.76 -0.47
CA ILE A 7 11.37 -11.50 0.15
C ILE A 7 11.60 -10.46 -0.94
N LEU A 8 11.06 -9.27 -0.67
CA LEU A 8 11.39 -8.01 -1.31
C LEU A 8 12.92 -7.86 -1.42
N CYS A 9 13.41 -7.48 -2.60
CA CYS A 9 14.80 -7.09 -2.90
C CYS A 9 15.81 -8.22 -3.18
N ALA A 10 16.26 -8.29 -4.44
CA ALA A 10 17.59 -8.77 -4.79
C ALA A 10 18.24 -7.76 -5.73
N PHE A 11 19.26 -7.06 -5.20
CA PHE A 11 20.19 -6.20 -5.91
C PHE A 11 21.18 -7.07 -6.69
N ALA A 12 21.38 -6.77 -7.97
CA ALA A 12 22.61 -7.09 -8.67
C ALA A 12 23.08 -5.81 -9.37
N ALA A 13 24.16 -5.23 -8.84
CA ALA A 13 24.85 -4.11 -9.44
C ALA A 13 25.65 -4.62 -10.65
N VAL A 14 25.32 -4.12 -11.84
CA VAL A 14 26.25 -4.14 -12.99
C VAL A 14 26.87 -2.76 -13.06
N ILE A 15 28.18 -2.70 -12.79
CA ILE A 15 29.00 -1.53 -13.07
C ILE A 15 29.29 -1.56 -14.57
N ALA A 16 28.63 -0.68 -15.33
CA ALA A 16 29.00 -0.38 -16.71
C ALA A 16 29.74 0.96 -16.76
N LEU A 17 31.03 0.87 -17.10
CA LEU A 17 31.92 1.99 -17.41
C LEU A 17 31.50 2.63 -18.74
N GLY A 18 31.44 3.97 -18.77
CA GLY A 18 31.56 4.77 -19.99
C GLY A 18 30.28 4.98 -20.80
N GLY A 19 29.76 6.22 -20.77
CA GLY A 19 28.73 6.68 -21.68
C GLY A 19 28.26 8.08 -21.30
N ALA A 20 28.36 9.03 -22.24
CA ALA A 20 27.97 10.42 -22.11
C ALA A 20 26.64 10.59 -21.36
N GLY A 21 26.56 11.61 -20.49
CA GLY A 21 25.38 11.93 -19.71
C GLY A 21 24.13 12.05 -20.57
N GLN A 22 23.37 10.96 -20.65
CA GLN A 22 22.02 11.01 -21.16
C GLN A 22 21.23 11.89 -20.18
N PRO A 23 20.59 12.98 -20.64
CA PRO A 23 19.67 13.69 -19.79
C PRO A 23 18.63 12.69 -19.29
N ALA A 24 18.46 12.60 -17.96
CA ALA A 24 17.43 11.76 -17.37
C ALA A 24 16.11 12.02 -18.11
N PRO A 25 15.34 10.97 -18.48
CA PRO A 25 14.10 11.16 -19.21
C PRO A 25 13.24 12.17 -18.45
N ARG A 26 13.02 13.33 -19.07
CA ARG A 26 12.22 14.41 -18.50
C ARG A 26 10.83 13.83 -18.35
N ARG A 27 10.43 13.53 -17.10
CA ARG A 27 9.11 12.98 -16.82
C ARG A 27 8.09 14.04 -17.23
N LEU A 28 7.46 13.83 -18.38
CA LEU A 28 6.37 14.68 -18.85
C LEU A 28 5.25 14.53 -17.82
N HIS A 29 4.93 15.62 -17.13
CA HIS A 29 3.68 15.67 -16.37
C HIS A 29 2.57 15.57 -17.41
N GLN A 30 1.70 14.57 -17.27
CA GLN A 30 0.56 14.42 -18.16
C GLN A 30 -0.29 15.69 -18.04
N ALA A 31 -0.50 16.37 -19.16
CA ALA A 31 -1.44 17.47 -19.21
C ALA A 31 -2.85 16.87 -19.14
N TYR A 32 -3.51 17.01 -18.00
CA TYR A 32 -4.88 16.57 -17.81
C TYR A 32 -5.86 17.46 -18.58
N SER A 33 -6.91 16.88 -19.17
CA SER A 33 -8.05 17.65 -19.68
C SER A 33 -8.78 18.35 -18.52
N ASP A 34 -9.63 19.34 -18.82
CA ASP A 34 -10.38 20.03 -17.77
C ASP A 34 -11.36 19.09 -17.04
N GLU A 35 -11.91 18.11 -17.75
CA GLU A 35 -12.71 17.03 -17.16
C GLU A 35 -11.89 16.17 -16.20
N GLN A 36 -10.69 15.74 -16.61
CA GLN A 36 -9.79 14.97 -15.76
C GLN A 36 -9.35 15.75 -14.52
N LYS A 37 -9.09 17.06 -14.66
CA LYS A 37 -8.78 17.92 -13.50
C LYS A 37 -9.95 17.99 -12.53
N ALA A 38 -11.18 18.15 -13.02
CA ALA A 38 -12.36 18.16 -12.19
C ALA A 38 -12.53 16.82 -11.43
N GLU A 39 -12.27 15.70 -12.10
CA GLU A 39 -12.31 14.38 -11.46
C GLU A 39 -11.23 14.21 -10.38
N LEU A 40 -10.00 14.63 -10.67
CA LEU A 40 -8.91 14.61 -9.69
C LEU A 40 -9.22 15.48 -8.47
N ASP A 41 -9.87 16.63 -8.66
CA ASP A 41 -10.31 17.50 -7.55
C ASP A 41 -11.37 16.80 -6.68
N ARG A 42 -12.35 16.12 -7.31
CA ARG A 42 -13.39 15.36 -6.60
C ARG A 42 -12.79 14.20 -5.81
N VAL A 43 -11.91 13.42 -6.42
CA VAL A 43 -11.24 12.29 -5.74
C VAL A 43 -10.31 12.79 -4.63
N SER A 44 -9.61 13.91 -4.84
CA SER A 44 -8.79 14.55 -3.80
C SER A 44 -9.63 14.90 -2.57
N ALA A 45 -10.80 15.53 -2.78
CA ALA A 45 -11.73 15.85 -1.71
C ALA A 45 -12.22 14.58 -0.98
N ALA A 46 -12.58 13.53 -1.73
CA ALA A 46 -13.01 12.25 -1.16
C ALA A 46 -11.91 11.57 -0.33
N LEU A 47 -10.66 11.57 -0.80
CA LEU A 47 -9.52 11.03 -0.04
C LEU A 47 -9.21 11.86 1.20
N ASN A 48 -9.28 13.19 1.10
CA ASN A 48 -9.01 14.10 2.23
C ASN A 48 -10.09 14.01 3.32
N ALA A 49 -11.31 13.62 2.97
CA ALA A 49 -12.38 13.38 3.94
C ALA A 49 -12.21 12.08 4.75
N ILE A 50 -11.32 11.17 4.34
CA ILE A 50 -11.07 9.92 5.06
C ILE A 50 -10.00 10.16 6.11
N HIS A 51 -10.39 10.45 7.36
CA HIS A 51 -9.46 10.56 8.49
C HIS A 51 -9.24 9.21 9.18
N THR A 52 -10.32 8.50 9.48
CA THR A 52 -10.27 7.12 9.96
C THR A 52 -11.13 6.22 9.08
N LEU A 53 -10.72 4.97 8.94
CA LEU A 53 -11.42 3.96 8.17
C LEU A 53 -11.27 2.60 8.84
N LYS A 54 -12.39 1.91 9.04
CA LYS A 54 -12.43 0.48 9.36
C LYS A 54 -13.11 -0.25 8.22
N SER A 55 -12.54 -1.37 7.78
CA SER A 55 -13.15 -2.17 6.71
C SER A 55 -12.69 -3.62 6.84
N GLY A 56 -13.53 -4.57 6.44
CA GLY A 56 -13.01 -5.88 6.03
C GLY A 56 -12.20 -5.71 4.73
N PHE A 57 -11.30 -6.65 4.43
CA PHE A 57 -10.65 -6.67 3.13
C PHE A 57 -10.51 -8.07 2.56
N LEU A 58 -10.46 -8.13 1.23
CA LEU A 58 -10.01 -9.27 0.45
C LEU A 58 -8.74 -8.86 -0.29
N GLN A 59 -7.67 -9.62 -0.14
CA GLN A 59 -6.43 -9.43 -0.87
C GLN A 59 -6.26 -10.56 -1.88
N ILE A 60 -5.88 -10.21 -3.10
CA ILE A 60 -5.43 -11.15 -4.13
C ILE A 60 -3.96 -10.87 -4.38
N GLY A 61 -3.11 -11.85 -4.07
CA GLY A 61 -1.66 -11.77 -4.27
C GLY A 61 -1.23 -11.99 -5.72
N PRO A 62 0.06 -11.82 -6.02
CA PRO A 62 0.61 -12.00 -7.36
C PRO A 62 0.54 -13.45 -7.87
N ASP A 63 0.45 -14.41 -6.97
CA ASP A 63 0.25 -15.83 -7.24
C ASP A 63 -1.24 -16.24 -7.28
N GLY A 64 -2.14 -15.26 -7.19
CA GLY A 64 -3.59 -15.47 -7.13
C GLY A 64 -4.10 -15.95 -5.77
N GLN A 65 -3.24 -16.08 -4.74
CA GLN A 65 -3.70 -16.43 -3.40
C GLN A 65 -4.62 -15.37 -2.85
N VAL A 66 -5.69 -15.83 -2.22
CA VAL A 66 -6.73 -14.98 -1.66
C VAL A 66 -6.64 -15.00 -0.15
N ASP A 67 -6.35 -13.83 0.40
CA ASP A 67 -6.30 -13.57 1.83
C ASP A 67 -7.44 -12.63 2.23
N GLN A 68 -7.82 -12.65 3.50
CA GLN A 68 -8.86 -11.76 4.00
C GLN A 68 -8.58 -11.33 5.43
N GLY A 69 -9.14 -10.20 5.85
CA GLY A 69 -8.86 -9.67 7.16
C GLY A 69 -9.63 -8.41 7.49
N GLU A 70 -9.16 -7.74 8.54
CA GLU A 70 -9.62 -6.42 8.95
C GLU A 70 -8.55 -5.38 8.62
N LEU A 71 -9.00 -4.26 8.07
CA LEU A 71 -8.21 -3.09 7.73
C LEU A 71 -8.61 -1.94 8.65
N TYR A 72 -7.60 -1.31 9.23
CA TYR A 72 -7.75 -0.07 9.99
C TYR A 72 -6.81 0.96 9.40
N LEU A 73 -7.30 2.16 9.18
CA LEU A 73 -6.52 3.28 8.66
C LEU A 73 -6.83 4.50 9.50
N GLU A 74 -5.78 5.23 9.85
CA GLU A 74 -5.87 6.53 10.50
C GLU A 74 -4.84 7.46 9.86
N LYS A 75 -5.32 8.58 9.31
CA LYS A 75 -4.43 9.59 8.76
C LYS A 75 -3.87 10.49 9.86
N PRO A 76 -2.62 10.95 9.70
CA PRO A 76 -1.66 10.56 8.65
C PRO A 76 -0.89 9.28 8.96
N GLY A 77 -0.56 8.51 7.92
CA GLY A 77 0.53 7.54 7.94
C GLY A 77 0.28 6.24 8.71
N LYS A 78 -0.91 6.02 9.29
CA LYS A 78 -1.22 4.78 10.02
C LYS A 78 -2.13 3.88 9.23
N ILE A 79 -1.73 2.61 9.11
CA ILE A 79 -2.58 1.56 8.55
C ILE A 79 -2.25 0.23 9.21
N ARG A 80 -3.23 -0.65 9.34
CA ARG A 80 -3.08 -2.01 9.85
C ARG A 80 -3.86 -2.98 8.98
N PHE A 81 -3.19 -4.03 8.54
CA PHE A 81 -3.81 -5.20 7.92
C PHE A 81 -3.70 -6.38 8.89
N ALA A 82 -4.82 -6.73 9.51
CA ALA A 82 -4.94 -7.88 10.38
C ALA A 82 -5.55 -9.04 9.58
N TYR A 83 -4.69 -9.92 9.06
CA TYR A 83 -5.12 -11.08 8.30
C TYR A 83 -5.81 -12.10 9.21
N ARG A 84 -6.89 -12.71 8.71
CA ARG A 84 -7.56 -13.81 9.40
C ARG A 84 -6.75 -15.11 9.28
N PRO A 85 -6.87 -16.03 10.26
CA PRO A 85 -6.31 -17.37 10.14
C PRO A 85 -6.74 -18.05 8.83
N PRO A 86 -5.87 -18.86 8.20
CA PRO A 86 -4.59 -19.37 8.71
C PRO A 86 -3.36 -18.47 8.44
N SER A 87 -3.54 -17.27 7.89
CA SER A 87 -2.42 -16.38 7.59
C SER A 87 -1.74 -15.90 8.89
N PRO A 88 -0.40 -16.05 9.02
CA PRO A 88 0.34 -15.60 10.19
C PRO A 88 0.82 -14.13 10.07
N VAL A 89 0.36 -13.40 9.06
CA VAL A 89 0.88 -12.09 8.69
C VAL A 89 0.13 -10.98 9.39
N LEU A 90 0.87 -9.98 9.87
CA LEU A 90 0.35 -8.71 10.35
C LEU A 90 1.16 -7.59 9.71
N ILE A 91 0.49 -6.65 9.05
CA ILE A 91 1.14 -5.45 8.51
C ILE A 91 0.67 -4.25 9.32
N VAL A 92 1.60 -3.42 9.78
CA VAL A 92 1.32 -2.15 10.48
C VAL A 92 2.21 -1.07 9.90
N ALA A 93 1.65 0.01 9.38
CA ALA A 93 2.41 1.23 9.15
C ALA A 93 2.15 2.24 10.27
N THR A 94 3.22 2.84 10.77
CA THR A 94 3.19 3.91 11.78
C THR A 94 4.52 4.65 11.76
N GLY A 95 4.52 5.94 12.09
CA GLY A 95 5.76 6.74 12.16
C GLY A 95 6.57 6.81 10.86
N GLY A 96 5.94 6.61 9.69
CA GLY A 96 6.63 6.58 8.39
C GLY A 96 7.29 5.25 8.04
N THR A 97 7.10 4.20 8.84
CA THR A 97 7.64 2.84 8.60
C THR A 97 6.51 1.84 8.46
N VAL A 98 6.63 0.91 7.51
CA VAL A 98 5.78 -0.26 7.33
C VAL A 98 6.47 -1.47 7.95
N TYR A 99 5.83 -2.09 8.94
CA TYR A 99 6.28 -3.32 9.58
C TYR A 99 5.47 -4.50 9.08
N VAL A 100 6.16 -5.57 8.67
CA VAL A 100 5.56 -6.84 8.25
C VAL A 100 5.99 -7.92 9.24
N LYS A 101 5.08 -8.33 10.12
CA LYS A 101 5.30 -9.41 11.08
C LYS A 101 4.80 -10.73 10.50
N ASN A 102 5.65 -11.76 10.56
CA ASN A 102 5.25 -13.14 10.30
C ASN A 102 5.34 -13.94 11.61
N ALA A 103 4.18 -14.26 12.21
CA ALA A 103 4.12 -14.97 13.48
C ALA A 103 4.67 -16.41 13.40
N ARG A 104 4.57 -17.06 12.24
CA ARG A 104 5.06 -18.43 12.03
C ARG A 104 6.58 -18.48 11.98
N LEU A 105 7.21 -17.48 11.38
CA LEU A 105 8.67 -17.37 11.25
C LEU A 105 9.31 -16.58 12.40
N ASN A 106 8.50 -15.93 13.24
CA ASN A 106 8.93 -14.99 14.28
C ASN A 106 9.83 -13.86 13.74
N THR A 107 9.52 -13.38 12.53
CA THR A 107 10.24 -12.28 11.87
C THR A 107 9.41 -11.00 11.87
N ILE A 108 10.11 -9.86 11.81
CA ILE A 108 9.54 -8.54 11.60
C ILE A 108 10.47 -7.81 10.63
N ASP A 109 9.96 -7.60 9.43
CA ASP A 109 10.64 -6.84 8.38
C ASP A 109 10.10 -5.41 8.38
N HIS A 110 10.92 -4.43 7.97
CA HIS A 110 10.52 -3.02 7.95
C HIS A 110 10.93 -2.33 6.65
N TYR A 111 10.10 -1.38 6.21
CA TYR A 111 10.27 -0.63 4.98
C TYR A 111 9.85 0.83 5.18
N ASP A 112 10.45 1.77 4.45
CA ASP A 112 10.00 3.16 4.46
C ASP A 112 8.61 3.27 3.81
N LEU A 113 7.67 3.94 4.46
CA LEU A 113 6.34 4.15 3.88
C LEU A 113 6.40 4.94 2.57
N SER A 114 7.36 5.87 2.46
CA SER A 114 7.60 6.66 1.23
C SER A 114 8.05 5.81 0.04
N ASP A 115 8.56 4.60 0.28
CA ASP A 115 8.90 3.63 -0.76
C ASP A 115 7.71 2.77 -1.15
N THR A 116 6.52 3.03 -0.61
CA THR A 116 5.29 2.38 -1.03
C THR A 116 4.37 3.40 -1.70
N PRO A 117 3.56 2.99 -2.67
CA PRO A 117 2.60 3.91 -3.28
C PRO A 117 1.38 4.17 -2.37
N LEU A 118 1.34 3.58 -1.16
CA LEU A 118 0.30 3.79 -0.16
C LEU A 118 0.29 5.22 0.41
N GLY A 119 1.37 5.99 0.24
CA GLY A 119 1.42 7.40 0.65
C GLY A 119 0.25 8.21 0.09
N LEU A 120 -0.22 7.92 -1.12
CA LEU A 120 -1.37 8.61 -1.72
C LEU A 120 -2.65 8.44 -0.88
N LEU A 121 -2.81 7.29 -0.23
CA LEU A 121 -3.94 6.96 0.62
C LEU A 121 -3.73 7.44 2.07
N LEU A 122 -2.49 7.54 2.54
CA LEU A 122 -2.17 7.78 3.95
C LEU A 122 -1.70 9.20 4.28
N ASN A 123 -1.40 10.02 3.28
CA ASN A 123 -1.04 11.43 3.48
C ASN A 123 -2.22 12.20 4.10
N ASP A 124 -1.91 13.10 5.03
CA ASP A 124 -2.89 13.98 5.69
C ASP A 124 -3.74 14.74 4.67
N LYS A 125 -3.05 15.36 3.70
CA LYS A 125 -3.65 16.06 2.57
C LYS A 125 -3.05 15.55 1.27
N VAL A 126 -3.92 15.39 0.27
CA VAL A 126 -3.55 15.05 -1.10
C VAL A 126 -4.27 15.99 -2.07
N ASP A 127 -3.50 16.51 -3.02
CA ASP A 127 -4.01 17.18 -4.21
C ASP A 127 -3.53 16.35 -5.41
N LEU A 128 -4.41 15.52 -5.96
CA LEU A 128 -4.06 14.59 -7.04
C LEU A 128 -3.77 15.31 -8.35
N LYS A 129 -4.36 16.50 -8.55
CA LYS A 129 -4.21 17.29 -9.78
C LYS A 129 -2.80 17.86 -9.92
N THR A 130 -2.19 18.24 -8.80
CA THR A 130 -0.83 18.81 -8.76
C THR A 130 0.24 17.79 -8.36
N ASN A 131 -0.15 16.60 -7.90
CA ASN A 131 0.79 15.61 -7.40
C ASN A 131 1.57 14.93 -8.55
N PRO A 132 2.90 15.06 -8.61
CA PRO A 132 3.75 14.49 -9.66
C PRO A 132 3.80 12.95 -9.69
N ALA A 133 3.30 12.32 -8.62
CA ALA A 133 3.14 10.88 -8.52
C ALA A 133 1.92 10.38 -9.30
N VAL A 134 0.91 11.21 -9.53
CA VAL A 134 -0.27 10.84 -10.30
C VAL A 134 0.10 10.80 -11.78
N ILE A 135 -0.28 9.71 -12.44
CA ILE A 135 0.08 9.40 -13.83
C ILE A 135 -1.14 9.10 -14.69
N GLY A 136 -2.35 9.24 -14.15
CA GLY A 136 -3.57 9.00 -14.91
C GLY A 136 -4.82 9.05 -14.05
N VAL A 137 -5.93 9.40 -14.69
CA VAL A 137 -7.29 9.24 -14.20
C VAL A 137 -8.17 8.84 -15.37
N ASP A 138 -8.96 7.79 -15.16
CA ASP A 138 -9.89 7.26 -16.15
C ASP A 138 -11.26 7.01 -15.51
N ASN A 139 -12.32 7.20 -16.28
CA ASN A 139 -13.66 6.75 -15.92
C ASN A 139 -14.02 5.55 -16.79
N ARG A 140 -14.35 4.41 -16.17
CA ARG A 140 -14.71 3.17 -16.86
C ARG A 140 -15.70 2.38 -16.04
N ASP A 141 -16.76 1.89 -16.69
CA ASP A 141 -17.74 0.97 -16.09
C ASP A 141 -18.35 1.45 -14.77
N GLY A 142 -18.60 2.76 -14.66
CA GLY A 142 -19.16 3.36 -13.43
C GLY A 142 -18.13 3.53 -12.30
N ALA A 143 -16.84 3.37 -12.58
CA ALA A 143 -15.76 3.57 -11.64
C ALA A 143 -14.77 4.64 -12.12
N ILE A 144 -14.22 5.38 -11.17
CA ILE A 144 -13.08 6.27 -11.40
C ILE A 144 -11.82 5.55 -10.94
N VAL A 145 -10.84 5.46 -11.83
CA VAL A 145 -9.55 4.85 -11.52
C VAL A 145 -8.47 5.90 -11.58
N VAL A 146 -7.79 6.10 -10.44
CA VAL A 146 -6.63 6.98 -10.33
C VAL A 146 -5.38 6.12 -10.33
N GLN A 147 -4.46 6.39 -11.25
CA GLN A 147 -3.16 5.71 -11.27
C GLN A 147 -2.07 6.64 -10.74
N ALA A 148 -1.25 6.12 -9.86
CA ALA A 148 -0.08 6.81 -9.33
C ALA A 148 1.11 5.87 -9.25
N ARG A 149 2.30 6.45 -9.17
CA ARG A 149 3.56 5.76 -8.92
C ARG A 149 4.13 6.16 -7.57
N THR A 150 5.10 5.42 -7.07
CA THR A 150 5.88 5.87 -5.91
C THR A 150 6.56 7.21 -6.19
N SER A 151 6.58 8.06 -5.17
CA SER A 151 7.17 9.41 -5.27
C SER A 151 8.70 9.39 -5.27
N THR A 152 9.30 8.32 -4.73
CA THR A 152 10.76 8.14 -4.70
C THR A 152 11.25 7.48 -5.99
N ASN A 153 12.49 7.77 -6.41
CA ASN A 153 13.13 7.06 -7.51
C ASN A 153 13.75 5.72 -7.06
N ARG A 154 13.55 5.29 -5.81
CA ARG A 154 14.13 4.06 -5.25
C ARG A 154 13.42 2.80 -5.75
N ASN A 155 12.17 2.93 -6.19
CA ASN A 155 11.41 1.86 -6.82
C ASN A 155 10.43 2.43 -7.86
N ASN A 156 9.91 1.57 -8.72
CA ASN A 156 8.98 1.88 -9.80
C ASN A 156 7.62 1.21 -9.56
N SER A 157 7.22 1.09 -8.28
CA SER A 157 5.93 0.51 -7.93
C SER A 157 4.80 1.47 -8.30
N ASN A 158 3.72 0.92 -8.84
CA ASN A 158 2.52 1.67 -9.22
C ASN A 158 1.33 1.25 -8.36
N ILE A 159 0.38 2.17 -8.17
CA ILE A 159 -0.91 1.92 -7.55
C ILE A 159 -2.03 2.38 -8.47
N ALA A 160 -3.08 1.58 -8.55
CA ALA A 160 -4.36 1.99 -9.12
C ALA A 160 -5.39 1.99 -8.00
N LEU A 161 -5.98 3.15 -7.71
CA LEU A 161 -7.09 3.31 -6.77
C LEU A 161 -8.39 3.29 -7.56
N VAL A 162 -9.37 2.51 -7.12
CA VAL A 162 -10.69 2.37 -7.77
C VAL A 162 -11.75 2.92 -6.84
N PHE A 163 -12.49 3.91 -7.33
CA PHE A 163 -13.60 4.54 -6.64
C PHE A 163 -14.91 4.23 -7.37
N ASP A 164 -15.99 4.05 -6.61
CA ASP A 164 -17.34 4.06 -7.14
C ASP A 164 -17.69 5.48 -7.61
N ALA A 165 -18.02 5.68 -8.89
CA ALA A 165 -18.16 7.03 -9.45
C ALA A 165 -19.32 7.86 -8.84
N PRO A 166 -20.50 7.28 -8.54
CA PRO A 166 -21.58 8.00 -7.88
C PRO A 166 -21.24 8.48 -6.46
N SER A 167 -20.65 7.60 -5.63
CA SER A 167 -20.42 7.89 -4.20
C SER A 167 -19.01 8.38 -3.87
N LEU A 168 -18.05 8.24 -4.80
CA LEU A 168 -16.61 8.42 -4.57
C LEU A 168 -16.08 7.59 -3.39
N GLU A 169 -16.71 6.46 -3.12
CA GLU A 169 -16.22 5.52 -2.13
C GLU A 169 -15.03 4.73 -2.69
N LEU A 170 -13.92 4.69 -1.95
CA LEU A 170 -12.79 3.84 -2.29
C LEU A 170 -13.23 2.37 -2.16
N ARG A 171 -13.15 1.61 -3.26
CA ARG A 171 -13.59 0.21 -3.31
C ARG A 171 -12.41 -0.75 -3.31
N GLN A 172 -11.34 -0.38 -3.99
CA GLN A 172 -10.20 -1.26 -4.21
C GLN A 172 -8.95 -0.44 -4.50
N TRP A 173 -7.79 -1.02 -4.22
CA TRP A 173 -6.57 -0.64 -4.90
C TRP A 173 -5.75 -1.84 -5.35
N THR A 174 -4.93 -1.63 -6.37
CA THR A 174 -3.97 -2.63 -6.86
C THR A 174 -2.58 -2.01 -6.85
N VAL A 175 -1.64 -2.62 -6.13
CA VAL A 175 -0.23 -2.28 -6.17
C VAL A 175 0.48 -3.23 -7.11
N LYS A 176 1.27 -2.69 -8.04
CA LYS A 176 2.19 -3.43 -8.88
C LYS A 176 3.62 -3.11 -8.46
N ASP A 177 4.40 -4.11 -8.07
CA ASP A 177 5.78 -3.95 -7.66
C ASP A 177 6.77 -3.91 -8.85
N ASN A 178 8.05 -3.68 -8.55
CA ASN A 178 9.13 -3.62 -9.54
C ASN A 178 9.38 -4.94 -10.29
N GLN A 179 8.96 -6.07 -9.73
CA GLN A 179 9.11 -7.40 -10.30
C GLN A 179 7.90 -7.77 -11.18
N GLY A 180 6.89 -6.89 -11.25
CA GLY A 180 5.65 -7.09 -11.99
C GLY A 180 4.56 -7.81 -11.19
N GLY A 181 4.84 -8.17 -9.93
CA GLY A 181 3.86 -8.75 -9.02
C GLY A 181 2.74 -7.76 -8.76
N SER A 182 1.49 -8.22 -8.87
CA SER A 182 0.30 -7.40 -8.62
C SER A 182 -0.42 -7.91 -7.38
N THR A 183 -0.64 -7.02 -6.42
CA THR A 183 -1.43 -7.27 -5.22
C THR A 183 -2.64 -6.35 -5.20
N THR A 184 -3.82 -6.94 -5.22
CA THR A 184 -5.09 -6.21 -5.16
C THR A 184 -5.68 -6.32 -3.77
N VAL A 185 -6.17 -5.21 -3.22
CA VAL A 185 -6.94 -5.17 -1.96
C VAL A 185 -8.30 -4.56 -2.26
N ALA A 186 -9.37 -5.33 -2.06
CA ALA A 186 -10.75 -4.88 -2.14
C ALA A 186 -11.31 -4.66 -0.74
N LEU A 187 -11.95 -3.51 -0.52
CA LEU A 187 -12.58 -3.14 0.74
C LEU A 187 -13.99 -3.74 0.85
N GLN A 188 -14.30 -4.21 2.04
CA GLN A 188 -15.60 -4.77 2.41
C GLN A 188 -16.22 -3.91 3.50
N GLN A 189 -17.39 -3.34 3.19
CA GLN A 189 -18.19 -2.53 4.11
C GLN A 189 -17.36 -1.43 4.81
N PRO A 190 -16.73 -0.52 4.05
CA PRO A 190 -15.91 0.54 4.63
C PRO A 190 -16.75 1.45 5.54
N GLN A 191 -16.24 1.69 6.75
CA GLN A 191 -16.80 2.57 7.76
C GLN A 191 -15.82 3.72 7.99
N ARG A 192 -16.16 4.91 7.49
CA ARG A 192 -15.42 6.14 7.75
C ARG A 192 -15.72 6.64 9.17
N ASP A 193 -14.83 7.48 9.69
CA ASP A 193 -14.98 8.14 11.00
C ASP A 193 -15.13 7.14 12.16
N ALA A 194 -14.58 5.94 11.98
CA ALA A 194 -14.53 4.92 13.01
C ALA A 194 -13.66 5.38 14.18
N VAL A 195 -14.11 5.10 15.40
CA VAL A 195 -13.29 5.29 16.61
C VAL A 195 -12.27 4.16 16.66
N LEU A 196 -10.98 4.50 16.54
CA LEU A 196 -9.88 3.55 16.50
C LEU A 196 -8.96 3.73 17.72
N GLU A 197 -8.66 2.61 18.37
CA GLU A 197 -7.71 2.57 19.47
C GLU A 197 -6.28 2.74 18.96
N GLN A 198 -5.50 3.62 19.58
CA GLN A 198 -4.11 3.88 19.16
C GLN A 198 -3.22 2.63 19.26
N SER A 199 -3.56 1.70 20.14
CA SER A 199 -2.87 0.41 20.29
C SER A 199 -2.94 -0.47 19.03
N LEU A 200 -3.90 -0.24 18.13
CA LEU A 200 -3.98 -0.93 16.84
C LEU A 200 -2.74 -0.67 15.98
N PHE A 201 -2.14 0.51 16.10
CA PHE A 201 -1.02 0.97 15.28
C PHE A 201 0.33 0.87 15.99
N ALA A 202 0.39 0.16 17.12
CA ALA A 202 1.64 -0.07 17.83
C ALA A 202 2.63 -0.89 16.98
N VAL A 203 3.92 -0.57 17.10
CA VAL A 203 4.99 -1.33 16.45
C VAL A 203 4.92 -2.80 16.91
N PRO A 204 4.84 -3.76 15.98
CA PRO A 204 4.75 -5.17 16.36
C PRO A 204 6.03 -5.65 17.07
N VAL A 205 5.86 -6.55 18.04
CA VAL A 205 6.96 -7.19 18.76
C VAL A 205 7.06 -8.68 18.42
N LYS A 206 8.29 -9.21 18.43
CA LYS A 206 8.54 -10.65 18.25
C LYS A 206 8.00 -11.44 19.44
N ALA A 207 7.63 -12.70 19.20
CA ALA A 207 7.27 -13.61 20.28
C ALA A 207 8.52 -13.91 21.13
N PRO A 208 8.39 -14.01 22.47
CA PRO A 208 9.48 -14.45 23.33
C PRO A 208 9.99 -15.83 22.91
N PRO A 209 11.30 -16.11 23.07
CA PRO A 209 11.82 -17.46 22.84
C PRO A 209 11.12 -18.44 23.79
N VAL A 210 10.61 -19.55 23.24
CA VAL A 210 9.99 -20.61 24.04
C VAL A 210 11.07 -21.24 24.92
N LYS A 211 11.02 -21.02 26.23
CA LYS A 211 11.87 -21.74 27.18
C LYS A 211 11.46 -23.21 27.14
N MET A 212 12.25 -24.06 26.51
CA MET A 212 12.10 -25.51 26.67
C MET A 212 12.31 -25.83 28.15
N LYS A 213 11.26 -26.26 28.85
CA LYS A 213 11.42 -26.89 30.16
C LYS A 213 12.36 -28.07 29.94
N GLN A 214 13.58 -27.98 30.46
CA GLN A 214 14.45 -29.13 30.55
C GLN A 214 13.68 -30.20 31.32
N SER A 215 13.29 -31.27 30.63
CA SER A 215 12.80 -32.48 31.26
C SER A 215 13.92 -32.95 32.16
N ARG A 216 13.76 -32.78 33.47
CA ARG A 216 14.62 -33.45 34.44
C ARG A 216 14.30 -34.94 34.30
N ASN A 217 15.30 -35.70 33.86
CA ASN A 217 15.30 -37.16 33.92
C ASN A 217 15.13 -37.66 35.35
#